data_AF-A0A9D6H9V5-F1
#
_entry.id   AF-A0A9D6H9V5-F1
#
_cell.length_a   1.000
_cell.length_b   1.000
_cell.length_c   1.000
_cell.angle_alpha   90.00
_cell.angle_beta   90.00
_cell.angle_gamma   90.00
#
_symmetry.space_group_name_H-M   'P 1'
#
loop_
_entity.id
_entity.type
_entity.pdbx_description
1 polymer ?
#
loop_
_entity_poly.entity_id
_entity_poly.type
_entity_poly.pdbx_seq_one_letter_code
_entity_poly.pdbx_strand_id
1 'polypeptide(L)'
;MAKQLPGLPRHALSYTPWRYSSSTDIYGTSGGWTQAINTGAGVIPGYHRAAEPLRTFGAALANIPANQVERVKTDYATVELTDAANLHGIEVLGLQRAKAKANQRAILELEAATLSTADEMNTHIAVLNKINAAGMMAVRASQDTNQLLVAVLEHQIAESKRHRDAEAAEIADHIAAFARSQAVARRGINGSATTLRTSTLL
;
A
#
# COMPACT_ATOMS: atom_id res chain seq x y z
N MET A 1 26.81 34.95 -37.75
CA MET A 1 27.38 34.27 -36.58
C MET A 1 26.29 34.08 -35.55
N ALA A 2 26.10 32.83 -35.14
CA ALA A 2 25.20 32.43 -34.07
C ALA A 2 25.60 33.10 -32.75
N LYS A 3 24.71 33.92 -32.16
CA LYS A 3 24.99 34.59 -30.89
C LYS A 3 24.51 33.67 -29.77
N GLN A 4 25.44 33.01 -29.07
CA GLN A 4 25.11 32.23 -27.89
C GLN A 4 24.31 33.08 -26.89
N LEU A 5 23.20 32.54 -26.38
CA LEU A 5 22.50 33.17 -25.26
C LEU A 5 23.32 32.95 -23.98
N PRO A 6 23.83 34.01 -23.33
CA PRO A 6 24.55 33.87 -22.08
C PRO A 6 23.64 33.32 -20.99
N GLY A 7 24.07 32.26 -20.29
CA GLY A 7 23.45 31.83 -19.03
C GLY A 7 22.44 30.67 -19.09
N LEU A 8 22.31 29.93 -20.19
CA LEU A 8 21.48 28.70 -20.24
C LEU A 8 21.76 27.69 -19.10
N PRO A 9 23.01 27.46 -18.66
CA PRO A 9 23.30 26.59 -17.52
C PRO A 9 22.69 27.07 -16.19
N ARG A 10 22.33 28.35 -16.07
CA ARG A 10 21.68 28.91 -14.86
C ARG A 10 20.24 28.43 -14.71
N HIS A 11 19.65 27.85 -15.76
CA HIS A 11 18.32 27.25 -15.74
C HIS A 11 18.34 25.75 -15.40
N ALA A 12 19.50 25.19 -15.04
CA ALA A 12 19.56 23.83 -14.48
C ALA A 12 18.73 23.77 -13.20
N LEU A 13 17.77 22.85 -13.15
CA LEU A 13 16.78 22.80 -12.09
C LEU A 13 17.30 21.94 -10.92
N SER A 14 17.14 22.44 -9.69
CA SER A 14 17.30 21.60 -8.50
C SER A 14 16.17 20.57 -8.46
N TYR A 15 16.49 19.32 -8.09
CA TYR A 15 15.51 18.24 -8.08
C TYR A 15 15.46 17.54 -6.72
N THR A 16 14.28 17.04 -6.38
CA THR A 16 14.09 16.19 -5.20
C THR A 16 14.35 14.74 -5.59
N PRO A 17 15.36 14.07 -5.01
CA PRO A 17 15.59 12.65 -5.30
C PRO A 17 14.45 11.80 -4.75
N TRP A 18 14.09 10.75 -5.48
CA TRP A 18 13.15 9.76 -4.99
C TRP A 18 13.66 9.12 -3.70
N ARG A 19 12.81 9.11 -2.68
CA ARG A 19 13.06 8.43 -1.42
C ARG A 19 12.28 7.13 -1.37
N TYR A 20 12.96 6.08 -0.96
CA TYR A 20 12.34 4.79 -0.65
C TYR A 20 11.75 4.83 0.76
N SER A 21 10.66 4.10 0.95
CA SER A 21 10.10 3.88 2.27
C SER A 21 11.01 2.99 3.10
N SER A 22 11.00 3.18 4.41
CA SER A 22 11.81 2.39 5.36
C SER A 22 11.05 2.18 6.65
N SER A 23 11.19 0.99 7.23
CA SER A 23 10.73 0.65 8.58
C SER A 23 11.92 0.15 9.40
N THR A 24 11.90 0.39 10.71
CA THR A 24 12.90 -0.17 11.64
C THR A 24 12.80 -1.69 11.74
N ASP A 25 11.62 -2.25 11.46
CA ASP A 25 11.35 -3.69 11.44
C ASP A 25 11.79 -4.45 12.71
N ILE A 26 11.61 -3.83 13.88
CA ILE A 26 12.09 -4.36 15.18
C ILE A 26 11.60 -5.79 15.44
N TYR A 27 10.36 -6.11 15.03
CA TYR A 27 9.76 -7.43 15.23
C TYR A 27 9.74 -8.30 13.96
N GLY A 28 10.37 -7.85 12.86
CA GLY A 28 10.53 -8.63 11.65
C GLY A 28 9.24 -8.89 10.85
N THR A 29 8.21 -8.05 10.99
CA THR A 29 6.93 -8.19 10.29
C THR A 29 6.77 -7.23 9.10
N SER A 30 7.54 -6.14 9.09
CA SER A 30 7.41 -5.02 8.15
C SER A 30 8.46 -5.00 7.03
N GLY A 31 9.50 -5.85 7.09
CA GLY A 31 10.54 -5.91 6.07
C GLY A 31 10.01 -6.28 4.69
N GLY A 32 9.13 -7.29 4.61
CA GLY A 32 8.48 -7.70 3.36
C GLY A 32 7.56 -6.61 2.79
N TRP A 33 6.81 -5.92 3.64
CA TRP A 33 6.02 -4.75 3.26
C TRP A 33 6.90 -3.64 2.67
N THR A 34 8.00 -3.31 3.35
CA THR A 34 8.96 -2.28 2.93
C THR A 34 9.58 -2.63 1.59
N GLN A 35 9.91 -3.90 1.36
CA GLN A 35 10.39 -4.35 0.05
C GLN A 35 9.31 -4.18 -1.03
N ALA A 36 8.09 -4.64 -0.76
CA ALA A 36 6.97 -4.59 -1.70
C ALA A 36 6.65 -3.16 -2.12
N ILE A 37 6.50 -2.24 -1.17
CA ILE A 37 6.16 -0.84 -1.45
C ILE A 37 7.28 -0.07 -2.17
N ASN A 38 8.50 -0.61 -2.22
CA ASN A 38 9.63 0.00 -2.93
C ASN A 38 9.90 -0.59 -4.31
N THR A 39 9.45 -1.83 -4.56
CA THR A 39 9.86 -2.60 -5.74
C THR A 39 8.71 -3.22 -6.52
N GLY A 40 7.54 -3.37 -5.91
CA GLY A 40 6.42 -4.16 -6.44
C GLY A 40 6.65 -5.67 -6.36
N ALA A 41 7.78 -6.13 -5.80
CA ALA A 41 8.06 -7.56 -5.65
C ALA A 41 7.59 -8.09 -4.29
N GLY A 42 7.09 -9.32 -4.26
CA GLY A 42 6.72 -9.98 -3.00
C GLY A 42 5.54 -9.31 -2.28
N VAL A 43 4.63 -8.66 -3.02
CA VAL A 43 3.49 -7.91 -2.47
C VAL A 43 2.64 -8.76 -1.55
N ILE A 44 2.15 -9.91 -2.03
CA ILE A 44 1.30 -10.83 -1.26
C ILE A 44 1.99 -11.31 0.03
N PRO A 45 3.17 -11.95 0.00
CA PRO A 45 3.81 -12.41 1.24
C PRO A 45 4.25 -11.26 2.17
N GLY A 46 4.63 -10.10 1.61
CA GLY A 46 4.98 -8.92 2.40
C GLY A 46 3.78 -8.32 3.12
N TYR A 47 2.63 -8.24 2.45
CA TYR A 47 1.37 -7.77 3.00
C TYR A 47 0.87 -8.69 4.12
N HIS A 48 0.71 -9.99 3.84
CA HIS A 48 0.16 -10.94 4.81
C HIS A 48 1.04 -11.13 6.05
N ARG A 49 2.35 -10.93 5.94
CA ARG A 49 3.24 -10.96 7.12
C ARG A 49 3.09 -9.74 8.02
N ALA A 50 2.68 -8.61 7.46
CA ALA A 50 2.54 -7.35 8.18
C ALA A 50 1.11 -7.06 8.66
N ALA A 51 0.10 -7.69 8.06
CA ALA A 51 -1.31 -7.50 8.37
C ALA A 51 -1.84 -8.52 9.39
N GLU A 52 -2.90 -8.17 10.12
CA GLU A 52 -3.58 -9.10 11.00
C GLU A 52 -4.21 -10.25 10.17
N PRO A 53 -4.08 -11.53 10.54
CA PRO A 53 -4.70 -12.58 9.75
C PRO A 53 -6.24 -12.50 9.78
N LEU A 54 -6.89 -12.41 8.61
CA LEU A 54 -8.35 -12.53 8.52
C LEU A 54 -8.74 -14.00 8.73
N ARG A 55 -9.35 -14.30 9.88
CA ARG A 55 -9.74 -15.66 10.26
C ARG A 55 -11.10 -16.01 9.70
N THR A 56 -11.26 -17.25 9.25
CA THR A 56 -12.56 -17.74 8.76
C THR A 56 -13.43 -18.24 9.91
N PHE A 57 -14.75 -18.03 9.80
CA PHE A 57 -15.72 -18.58 10.76
C PHE A 57 -15.82 -20.11 10.66
N GLY A 58 -15.61 -20.72 9.49
CA GLY A 58 -15.73 -22.17 9.28
C GLY A 58 -17.05 -22.72 9.82
N ALA A 59 -16.99 -23.80 10.60
CA ALA A 59 -18.18 -24.39 11.23
C ALA A 59 -18.87 -23.48 12.27
N ALA A 60 -18.17 -22.45 12.79
CA ALA A 60 -18.77 -21.50 13.72
C ALA A 60 -19.85 -20.64 13.06
N LEU A 61 -19.80 -20.46 11.74
CA LEU A 61 -20.78 -19.68 10.97
C LEU A 61 -22.21 -20.20 11.16
N ALA A 62 -22.39 -21.52 11.26
CA ALA A 62 -23.68 -22.15 11.49
C ALA A 62 -24.29 -21.85 12.87
N ASN A 63 -23.50 -21.34 13.82
CA ASN A 63 -23.95 -20.96 15.15
C ASN A 63 -24.29 -19.47 15.27
N ILE A 64 -24.06 -18.68 14.21
CA ILE A 64 -24.42 -17.26 14.19
C ILE A 64 -25.94 -17.15 14.04
N PRO A 65 -26.62 -16.30 14.83
CA PRO A 65 -28.04 -16.05 14.67
C PRO A 65 -28.42 -15.71 13.22
N ALA A 66 -29.53 -16.27 12.72
CA ALA A 66 -29.94 -16.11 11.32
C ALA A 66 -30.13 -14.64 10.90
N ASN A 67 -30.55 -13.78 11.83
CA ASN A 67 -30.69 -12.34 11.60
C ASN A 67 -29.35 -11.56 11.57
N GLN A 68 -28.22 -12.21 11.89
CA GLN A 68 -26.88 -11.61 11.91
C GLN A 68 -25.94 -12.20 10.85
N VAL A 69 -26.21 -13.41 10.35
CA VAL A 69 -25.35 -14.11 9.37
C VAL A 69 -25.01 -13.24 8.14
N GLU A 70 -26.00 -12.57 7.54
CA GLU A 70 -25.75 -11.78 6.33
C GLU A 70 -24.90 -10.52 6.59
N ARG A 71 -25.07 -9.91 7.77
CA ARG A 71 -24.19 -8.82 8.21
C ARG A 71 -22.75 -9.32 8.34
N VAL A 72 -22.54 -10.42 9.05
CA VAL A 72 -21.19 -11.00 9.24
C VAL A 72 -20.52 -11.34 7.92
N LYS A 73 -21.26 -11.90 6.95
CA LYS A 73 -20.71 -12.17 5.60
C LYS A 73 -20.31 -10.88 4.88
N THR A 74 -21.11 -9.83 5.01
CA THR A 74 -20.86 -8.54 4.36
C THR A 74 -19.64 -7.85 5.00
N ASP A 75 -19.54 -7.84 6.32
CA ASP A 75 -18.39 -7.29 7.05
C ASP A 75 -17.11 -8.05 6.66
N TYR A 76 -17.17 -9.38 6.58
CA TYR A 76 -16.05 -10.20 6.11
C TYR A 76 -15.64 -9.86 4.67
N ALA A 77 -16.61 -9.72 3.76
CA ALA A 77 -16.34 -9.34 2.37
C ALA A 77 -15.72 -7.94 2.26
N THR A 78 -16.08 -7.00 3.13
CA THR A 78 -15.45 -5.66 3.20
C THR A 78 -13.96 -5.76 3.50
N VAL A 79 -13.57 -6.63 4.44
CA VAL A 79 -12.15 -6.86 4.76
C VAL A 79 -11.42 -7.47 3.56
N GLU A 80 -12.02 -8.44 2.87
CA GLU A 80 -11.44 -9.06 1.66
C GLU A 80 -11.25 -8.05 0.50
N LEU A 81 -12.24 -7.19 0.27
CA LEU A 81 -12.14 -6.12 -0.73
C LEU A 81 -11.05 -5.10 -0.37
N THR A 82 -10.92 -4.78 0.93
CA THR A 82 -9.87 -3.89 1.43
C THR A 82 -8.48 -4.53 1.29
N ASP A 83 -8.36 -5.84 1.52
CA ASP A 83 -7.14 -6.61 1.27
C ASP A 83 -6.74 -6.53 -0.21
N ALA A 84 -7.68 -6.76 -1.13
CA ALA A 84 -7.42 -6.66 -2.57
C ALA A 84 -6.98 -5.24 -2.98
N ALA A 85 -7.65 -4.20 -2.46
CA ALA A 85 -7.31 -2.81 -2.73
C ALA A 85 -5.91 -2.44 -2.21
N ASN A 86 -5.56 -2.88 -0.99
CA ASN A 86 -4.26 -2.64 -0.40
C ASN A 86 -3.14 -3.36 -1.17
N LEU A 87 -3.34 -4.63 -1.53
CA LEU A 87 -2.40 -5.39 -2.35
C LEU A 87 -2.13 -4.68 -3.69
N HIS A 88 -3.19 -4.28 -4.39
CA HIS A 88 -3.06 -3.55 -5.65
C HIS A 88 -2.36 -2.20 -5.46
N GLY A 89 -2.72 -1.44 -4.42
CA GLY A 89 -2.09 -0.17 -4.10
C GLY A 89 -0.59 -0.30 -3.85
N ILE A 90 -0.16 -1.31 -3.09
CA ILE A 90 1.26 -1.60 -2.82
C ILE A 90 2.00 -1.94 -4.11
N GLU A 91 1.39 -2.76 -4.97
CA GLU A 91 1.98 -3.14 -6.26
C GLU A 91 2.19 -1.92 -7.16
N VAL A 92 1.15 -1.11 -7.38
CA VAL A 92 1.21 0.09 -8.22
C VAL A 92 2.29 1.05 -7.70
N LEU A 93 2.31 1.27 -6.39
CA LEU A 93 3.27 2.16 -5.75
C LEU A 93 4.71 1.65 -5.91
N GLY A 94 4.92 0.36 -5.64
CA GLY A 94 6.21 -0.30 -5.81
C GLY A 94 6.71 -0.26 -7.26
N LEU A 95 5.84 -0.49 -8.24
CA LEU A 95 6.18 -0.40 -9.67
C LEU A 95 6.52 1.04 -10.08
N GLN A 96 5.84 2.04 -9.53
CA GLN A 96 6.14 3.44 -9.79
C GLN A 96 7.52 3.84 -9.25
N ARG A 97 7.85 3.39 -8.03
CA ARG A 97 9.18 3.61 -7.42
C ARG A 97 10.28 2.88 -8.17
N ALA A 98 10.05 1.64 -8.61
CA ALA A 98 11.03 0.87 -9.37
C ALA A 98 11.48 1.58 -10.66
N LYS A 99 10.57 2.33 -11.32
CA LYS A 99 10.85 3.09 -12.55
C LYS A 99 11.47 4.47 -12.28
N ALA A 100 11.38 4.96 -11.05
CA ALA A 100 11.70 6.35 -10.71
C ALA A 100 13.14 6.75 -11.06
N LYS A 101 14.12 5.91 -10.73
CA LYS A 101 15.55 6.19 -11.00
C LYS A 101 15.85 6.25 -12.50
N ALA A 102 15.25 5.36 -13.29
CA ALA A 102 15.42 5.35 -14.74
C ALA A 102 14.81 6.60 -15.38
N ASN A 103 13.60 6.97 -14.96
CA ASN A 103 12.93 8.20 -15.42
C ASN A 103 13.74 9.44 -15.06
N GLN A 104 14.28 9.51 -13.84
CA GLN A 104 15.11 10.62 -13.40
C GLN A 104 16.40 10.74 -14.22
N ARG A 105 17.05 9.63 -14.57
CA ARG A 105 18.22 9.65 -15.45
C ARG A 105 17.89 10.17 -16.85
N ALA A 106 16.81 9.68 -17.45
CA ALA A 106 16.36 10.14 -18.77
C ALA A 106 16.04 11.64 -18.77
N ILE A 107 15.42 12.14 -17.68
CA ILE A 107 15.16 13.57 -17.46
C ILE A 107 16.47 14.38 -17.41
N LEU A 108 17.48 13.90 -16.68
CA LEU A 108 18.78 14.58 -16.59
C LEU A 108 19.52 14.60 -17.94
N GLU A 109 19.48 13.50 -18.69
CA GLU A 109 20.06 13.42 -20.04
C GLU A 109 19.37 14.41 -21.00
N LEU A 110 18.04 14.49 -20.95
CA LEU A 110 17.26 15.43 -21.75
C LEU A 110 17.53 16.89 -21.37
N GLU A 111 17.68 17.20 -20.09
CA GLU A 111 18.04 18.54 -19.61
C GLU A 111 19.44 18.93 -20.10
N ALA A 112 20.42 18.04 -19.99
CA ALA A 112 21.78 18.29 -20.48
C ALA A 112 21.81 18.55 -21.98
N ALA A 113 21.06 17.77 -22.77
CA ALA A 113 20.92 17.98 -24.21
C ALA A 113 20.24 19.31 -24.53
N THR A 114 19.20 19.68 -23.79
CA THR A 114 18.42 20.91 -23.96
C THR A 114 19.21 22.18 -23.64
N LEU A 115 20.12 22.11 -22.65
CA LEU A 115 20.91 23.23 -22.18
C LEU A 115 22.30 23.32 -22.85
N SER A 116 22.60 22.46 -23.83
CA SER A 116 23.89 22.44 -24.53
C SER A 116 24.16 23.73 -25.31
N THR A 117 25.39 24.22 -25.25
CA THR A 117 25.85 25.47 -25.89
C THR A 117 26.69 25.25 -27.15
N ALA A 118 26.66 24.06 -27.76
CA ALA A 118 27.45 23.75 -28.95
C ALA A 118 27.12 24.66 -30.15
N ASP A 119 28.15 25.13 -30.87
CA ASP A 119 28.07 26.24 -31.84
C ASP A 119 27.26 25.95 -33.12
N GLU A 120 26.97 24.68 -33.43
CA GLU A 120 26.25 24.28 -34.65
C GLU A 120 24.74 24.58 -34.62
N MET A 121 24.20 25.01 -33.47
CA MET A 121 22.75 25.10 -33.23
C MET A 121 22.26 26.48 -32.75
N ASN A 122 22.74 27.64 -33.21
CA ASN A 122 22.49 28.91 -32.45
C ASN A 122 22.08 30.20 -33.23
N THR A 123 21.06 30.22 -34.10
CA THR A 123 20.48 31.50 -34.61
C THR A 123 18.96 31.67 -34.41
N HIS A 124 18.13 30.66 -34.71
CA HIS A 124 16.70 30.61 -34.35
C HIS A 124 16.42 29.86 -33.03
N ILE A 125 17.48 29.28 -32.44
CA ILE A 125 17.40 28.28 -31.37
C ILE A 125 17.31 28.91 -29.97
N ALA A 126 17.58 30.21 -29.83
CA ALA A 126 17.40 30.95 -28.58
C ALA A 126 15.98 30.86 -27.99
N VAL A 127 14.95 30.89 -28.83
CA VAL A 127 13.54 30.73 -28.40
C VAL A 127 13.18 29.25 -28.24
N LEU A 128 13.64 28.38 -29.14
CA LEU A 128 13.46 26.92 -29.03
C LEU A 128 14.10 26.35 -27.75
N ASN A 129 15.28 26.80 -27.36
CA ASN A 129 15.94 26.39 -26.11
C ASN A 129 15.16 26.88 -24.89
N LYS A 130 14.53 28.07 -24.94
CA LYS A 130 13.62 28.53 -23.89
C LYS A 130 12.34 27.70 -23.83
N ILE A 131 11.78 27.31 -24.98
CA ILE A 131 10.62 26.42 -25.07
C ILE A 131 10.98 25.03 -24.53
N ASN A 132 12.12 24.48 -24.92
CA ASN A 132 12.60 23.19 -24.44
C ASN A 132 12.90 23.24 -22.93
N ALA A 133 13.49 24.33 -22.43
CA ALA A 133 13.69 24.54 -20.99
C ALA A 133 12.35 24.62 -20.23
N ALA A 134 11.35 25.33 -20.77
CA ALA A 134 10.01 25.35 -20.19
C ALA A 134 9.33 23.97 -20.21
N GLY A 135 9.52 23.19 -21.28
CA GLY A 135 9.06 21.79 -21.37
C GLY A 135 9.74 20.90 -20.32
N MET A 136 11.04 21.07 -20.12
CA MET A 136 11.80 20.36 -19.09
C MET A 136 11.32 20.74 -17.68
N MET A 137 11.00 22.01 -17.42
CA MET A 137 10.37 22.45 -16.18
C MET A 137 9.02 21.76 -15.94
N ALA A 138 8.18 21.64 -16.98
CA ALA A 138 6.89 20.95 -16.89
C ALA A 138 7.05 19.45 -16.59
N VAL A 139 8.04 18.79 -17.21
CA VAL A 139 8.35 17.37 -16.94
C VAL A 139 8.83 17.19 -15.49
N ARG A 140 9.68 18.08 -14.97
CA ARG A 140 10.11 18.03 -13.57
C ARG A 140 8.96 18.29 -12.60
N ALA A 141 8.14 19.30 -12.85
CA ALA A 141 6.95 19.57 -12.04
C ALA A 141 5.99 18.37 -12.01
N SER A 142 5.86 17.66 -13.13
CA SER A 142 5.10 16.40 -13.21
C SER A 142 5.76 15.29 -12.38
N GLN A 143 7.10 15.19 -12.37
CA GLN A 143 7.83 14.24 -11.54
C GLN A 143 7.65 14.54 -10.04
N ASP A 144 7.72 15.80 -9.63
CA ASP A 144 7.50 16.21 -8.23
C ASP A 144 6.05 15.94 -7.80
N THR A 145 5.09 16.20 -8.68
CA THR A 145 3.68 15.82 -8.46
C THR A 145 3.54 14.32 -8.27
N ASN A 146 4.19 13.50 -9.10
CA ASN A 146 4.18 12.05 -8.94
C ASN A 146 4.81 11.59 -7.61
N GLN A 147 5.84 12.27 -7.12
CA GLN A 147 6.43 11.98 -5.81
C GLN A 147 5.44 12.26 -4.68
N LEU A 148 4.72 13.40 -4.74
CA LEU A 148 3.68 13.74 -3.77
C LEU A 148 2.53 12.73 -3.81
N LEU A 149 2.05 12.36 -5.00
CA LEU A 149 0.99 11.36 -5.17
C LEU A 149 1.38 10.00 -4.62
N VAL A 150 2.63 9.56 -4.82
CA VAL A 150 3.15 8.32 -4.24
C VAL A 150 3.19 8.41 -2.70
N ALA A 151 3.61 9.54 -2.13
CA ALA A 151 3.61 9.72 -0.68
C ALA A 151 2.20 9.69 -0.08
N VAL A 152 1.23 10.34 -0.75
CA VAL A 152 -0.18 10.31 -0.34
C VAL A 152 -0.75 8.91 -0.43
N LEU A 153 -0.49 8.18 -1.53
CA LEU A 153 -0.94 6.81 -1.70
C LEU A 153 -0.35 5.89 -0.61
N GLU A 154 0.93 6.01 -0.28
CA GLU A 154 1.52 5.24 0.83
C GLU A 154 0.82 5.52 2.15
N HIS A 155 0.51 6.79 2.45
CA HIS A 155 -0.21 7.15 3.65
C HIS A 155 -1.62 6.54 3.69
N GLN A 156 -2.36 6.62 2.57
CA GLN A 156 -3.70 6.05 2.45
C GLN A 156 -3.70 4.53 2.60
N ILE A 157 -2.71 3.83 2.02
CA ILE A 157 -2.56 2.38 2.20
C ILE A 157 -2.27 2.06 3.67
N ALA A 158 -1.39 2.84 4.32
CA ALA A 158 -1.08 2.62 5.74
C ALA A 158 -2.29 2.88 6.66
N GLU A 159 -3.14 3.87 6.32
CA GLU A 159 -4.39 4.15 7.03
C GLU A 159 -5.44 3.07 6.80
N SER A 160 -5.68 2.69 5.53
CA SER A 160 -6.54 1.58 5.13
C SER A 160 -6.16 0.29 5.87
N LYS A 161 -4.86 -0.03 5.93
CA LYS A 161 -4.33 -1.18 6.69
C LYS A 161 -4.72 -1.11 8.17
N ARG A 162 -4.59 0.05 8.84
CA ARG A 162 -4.94 0.19 10.26
C ARG A 162 -6.42 -0.11 10.52
N HIS A 163 -7.31 0.41 9.67
CA HIS A 163 -8.74 0.15 9.78
C HIS A 163 -9.05 -1.33 9.53
N ARG A 164 -8.51 -1.87 8.44
CA ARG A 164 -8.64 -3.28 8.06
C ARG A 164 -8.16 -4.23 9.16
N ASP A 165 -7.04 -3.94 9.81
CA ASP A 165 -6.50 -4.79 10.89
C ASP A 165 -7.39 -4.75 12.14
N ALA A 166 -8.00 -3.61 12.45
CA ALA A 166 -8.96 -3.51 13.54
C ALA A 166 -10.21 -4.36 13.26
N GLU A 167 -10.73 -4.32 12.02
CA GLU A 167 -11.88 -5.15 11.59
C GLU A 167 -11.54 -6.64 11.60
N ALA A 168 -10.35 -7.03 11.13
CA ALA A 168 -9.89 -8.41 11.18
C ALA A 168 -9.74 -8.93 12.61
N ALA A 169 -9.24 -8.10 13.53
CA ALA A 169 -9.16 -8.43 14.96
C ALA A 169 -10.56 -8.60 15.59
N GLU A 170 -11.51 -7.72 15.26
CA GLU A 170 -12.90 -7.85 15.72
C GLU A 170 -13.55 -9.16 15.25
N ILE A 171 -13.37 -9.52 13.98
CA ILE A 171 -13.83 -10.80 13.44
C ILE A 171 -13.19 -11.98 14.19
N ALA A 172 -11.89 -11.91 14.46
CA ALA A 172 -11.19 -12.95 15.22
C ALA A 172 -11.76 -13.11 16.65
N ASP A 173 -12.03 -11.99 17.33
CA ASP A 173 -12.66 -11.98 18.66
C ASP A 173 -14.08 -12.54 18.63
N HIS A 174 -14.85 -12.21 17.60
CA HIS A 174 -16.20 -12.71 17.39
C HIS A 174 -16.22 -14.24 17.21
N ILE A 175 -15.29 -14.76 16.40
CA ILE A 175 -15.09 -16.21 16.22
C ILE A 175 -14.76 -16.88 17.56
N ALA A 176 -13.84 -16.29 18.34
CA ALA A 176 -13.44 -16.82 19.64
C ALA A 176 -14.58 -16.77 20.67
N ALA A 177 -15.48 -15.78 20.62
CA ALA A 177 -16.65 -15.68 21.48
C ALA A 177 -17.62 -16.84 21.23
N PHE A 178 -17.93 -17.17 19.97
CA PHE A 178 -18.81 -18.30 19.64
C PHE A 178 -18.21 -19.66 19.97
N ALA A 179 -16.90 -19.83 19.77
CA ALA A 179 -16.23 -21.06 20.19
C ALA A 179 -16.35 -21.29 21.71
N ARG A 180 -16.22 -20.22 22.50
CA ARG A 180 -16.39 -20.26 23.97
C ARG A 180 -17.83 -20.53 24.37
N SER A 181 -18.82 -19.87 23.77
CA SER A 181 -20.23 -20.08 24.12
C SER A 181 -20.67 -21.52 23.85
N GLN A 182 -20.22 -22.13 22.75
CA GLN A 182 -20.50 -23.53 22.45
C GLN A 182 -19.85 -24.50 23.46
N ALA A 183 -18.62 -24.22 23.90
CA ALA A 183 -17.96 -25.01 24.91
C ALA A 183 -18.69 -24.94 26.27
N VAL A 184 -19.18 -23.76 26.66
CA VAL A 184 -19.98 -23.58 27.88
C VAL A 184 -21.31 -24.31 27.77
N ALA A 185 -22.02 -24.20 26.64
CA ALA A 185 -23.28 -24.91 26.42
C ALA A 185 -23.11 -26.44 26.53
N ARG A 186 -22.05 -26.99 25.92
CA ARG A 186 -21.74 -28.44 26.01
C ARG A 186 -21.46 -28.89 27.45
N ARG A 187 -20.73 -28.09 28.24
CA ARG A 187 -20.48 -28.39 29.66
C ARG A 187 -21.77 -28.37 30.48
N GLY A 188 -22.66 -27.40 30.23
CA GLY A 188 -23.96 -27.31 30.90
C GLY A 188 -24.86 -28.52 30.62
N ILE A 189 -24.92 -28.97 29.36
CA ILE A 189 -25.68 -30.17 28.96
C ILE A 189 -25.11 -31.42 29.65
N ASN A 190 -23.79 -31.62 29.61
CA ASN A 190 -23.14 -32.77 30.23
C ASN A 190 -23.34 -32.78 31.75
N GLY A 191 -23.18 -31.63 32.42
CA GLY A 191 -23.44 -31.51 33.86
C GLY A 191 -24.89 -31.83 34.23
N SER A 192 -25.85 -31.33 33.45
CA SER A 192 -27.28 -31.62 33.66
C SER A 192 -27.59 -33.11 33.47
N ALA A 193 -27.01 -33.75 32.44
CA ALA A 193 -27.18 -35.17 32.20
C ALA A 193 -26.58 -36.04 33.32
N THR A 194 -25.44 -35.64 33.90
CA THR A 194 -24.86 -36.31 35.06
C THR A 194 -25.76 -36.19 36.29
N THR A 195 -26.28 -34.99 36.58
CA THR A 195 -27.20 -34.75 37.71
C THR A 195 -28.49 -35.56 37.60
N LEU A 196 -29.08 -35.67 36.39
CA LEU A 196 -30.28 -36.47 36.16
C LEU A 196 -30.04 -37.98 36.33
N ARG A 197 -28.86 -38.48 35.97
CA ARG A 197 -28.48 -39.88 36.16
C ARG A 197 -28.22 -40.23 37.62
N THR A 198 -27.64 -39.31 38.40
CA THR A 198 -27.43 -39.54 39.84
C THR A 198 -28.72 -39.43 40.64
N SER A 199 -29.70 -38.63 40.21
CA SER A 199 -30.99 -38.50 40.89
C SER A 199 -31.97 -39.65 40.63
N THR A 200 -31.74 -40.49 39.61
CA THR A 200 -32.57 -41.68 39.31
C THR A 200 -32.06 -42.97 39.95
N LEU A 201 -30.93 -42.92 40.65
CA LEU A 201 -30.30 -44.05 41.36
C LEU A 201 -30.49 -43.99 42.89
N LEU A 202 -31.38 -43.10 43.38
CA LEU A 202 -31.84 -43.00 44.77
C LEU A 202 -33.33 -43.35 44.83
#